data_AF-A0A7G9FXT4-F1
#
_entry.id   AF-A0A7G9FXT4-F1
#
_cell.length_a   1.000
_cell.length_b   1.000
_cell.length_c   1.000
_cell.angle_alpha   90.00
_cell.angle_beta   90.00
_cell.angle_gamma   90.00
#
_symmetry.space_group_name_H-M   'P 1'
#
loop_
_entity.id
_entity.type
_entity.pdbx_description
1 polymer ?
#
loop_
_entity_poly.entity_id
_entity_poly.type
_entity_poly.pdbx_seq_one_letter_code
_entity_poly.pdbx_strand_id
1 'polypeptide(L)'
;MTIQEIKALPRTEEGIFDLKKVQADAGRRNIYQAADLVYPTYAAYETTENKKEGYPDIMAQMRVLKKHAESEFTAENGADYTAALLHTVEQISPEIYENYRELLDNFRGAVKRMLEQYYDAKTKTFAMDETSEKVFCGAVQKACGEYLLLAEKYQECMR
;
A
#
# COMPACT_ATOMS: atom_id res chain seq x y z
N MET A 1 10.67 -0.84 -10.96
CA MET A 1 10.58 -1.78 -12.11
C MET A 1 10.06 -1.00 -13.30
N THR A 2 10.33 -1.44 -14.53
CA THR A 2 9.72 -0.85 -15.73
C THR A 2 8.32 -1.41 -15.98
N ILE A 3 7.50 -0.69 -16.75
CA ILE A 3 6.16 -1.17 -17.11
C ILE A 3 6.22 -2.45 -17.96
N GLN A 4 7.22 -2.59 -18.84
CA GLN A 4 7.38 -3.77 -19.69
C GLN A 4 7.67 -5.01 -18.84
N GLU A 5 8.53 -4.88 -17.83
CA GLU A 5 8.78 -5.95 -16.86
C GLU A 5 7.52 -6.32 -16.07
N ILE A 6 6.78 -5.32 -15.58
CA ILE A 6 5.54 -5.54 -14.82
C ILE A 6 4.48 -6.25 -15.66
N LYS A 7 4.23 -5.79 -16.89
CA LYS A 7 3.23 -6.42 -17.79
C LYS A 7 3.61 -7.85 -18.18
N ALA A 8 4.89 -8.19 -18.13
CA ALA A 8 5.39 -9.54 -18.39
C ALA A 8 5.41 -10.44 -17.15
N LEU A 9 5.10 -9.92 -15.96
CA LEU A 9 5.04 -10.73 -14.75
C LEU A 9 3.96 -11.80 -14.86
N PRO A 10 4.24 -13.05 -14.46
CA PRO A 10 3.22 -14.08 -14.39
C PRO A 10 2.15 -13.69 -13.36
N ARG A 11 0.95 -14.24 -13.55
CA ARG A 11 -0.15 -14.13 -12.59
C ARG A 11 -0.24 -15.40 -11.75
N THR A 12 -0.62 -15.26 -10.49
CA THR A 12 -1.00 -16.40 -9.64
C THR A 12 -2.39 -16.92 -10.04
N GLU A 13 -2.81 -18.04 -9.44
CA GLU A 13 -4.17 -18.56 -9.62
C GLU A 13 -5.26 -17.59 -9.11
N GLU A 14 -4.94 -16.72 -8.16
CA GLU A 14 -5.83 -15.65 -7.67
C GLU A 14 -5.83 -14.41 -8.56
N GLY A 15 -5.09 -14.42 -9.68
CA GLY A 15 -5.07 -13.35 -10.68
C GLY A 15 -4.17 -12.15 -10.34
N ILE A 16 -3.46 -12.17 -9.22
CA ILE A 16 -2.47 -11.12 -8.88
C ILE A 16 -1.13 -11.36 -9.56
N PHE A 17 -0.33 -10.31 -9.75
CA PHE A 17 1.08 -10.48 -10.11
C PHE A 17 1.78 -11.44 -9.12
N ASP A 18 2.70 -12.26 -9.63
CA ASP A 18 3.55 -13.12 -8.79
C ASP A 18 4.56 -12.26 -8.01
N LEU A 19 4.09 -11.70 -6.90
CA LEU A 19 4.89 -10.85 -6.02
C LEU A 19 5.96 -11.64 -5.27
N LYS A 20 5.83 -12.97 -5.12
CA LYS A 20 6.86 -13.80 -4.48
C LYS A 20 8.11 -13.86 -5.37
N LYS A 21 7.92 -13.95 -6.69
CA LYS A 21 9.01 -13.84 -7.64
C LYS A 21 9.67 -12.46 -7.57
N VAL A 22 8.89 -11.39 -7.63
CA VAL A 22 9.42 -10.02 -7.54
C VAL A 22 10.16 -9.79 -6.21
N GLN A 23 9.61 -10.30 -5.11
CA GLN A 23 10.24 -10.25 -3.79
C GLN A 23 11.62 -10.91 -3.82
N ALA A 24 11.72 -12.13 -4.35
CA ALA A 24 12.98 -12.86 -4.42
C ALA A 24 14.01 -12.15 -5.32
N ASP A 25 13.61 -11.76 -6.52
CA ASP A 25 14.48 -11.13 -7.51
C ASP A 25 15.01 -9.76 -7.03
N ALA A 26 14.19 -9.01 -6.29
CA ALA A 26 14.54 -7.68 -5.76
C ALA A 26 15.06 -7.70 -4.31
N GLY A 27 15.26 -8.87 -3.70
CA GLY A 27 15.77 -9.01 -2.34
C GLY A 27 14.88 -8.35 -1.28
N ARG A 28 13.56 -8.42 -1.43
CA ARG A 28 12.58 -7.81 -0.52
C ARG A 28 12.22 -8.73 0.64
N ARG A 29 11.88 -8.15 1.78
CA ARG A 29 11.58 -8.89 3.01
C ARG A 29 10.25 -9.62 2.96
N ASN A 30 9.27 -9.01 2.30
CA ASN A 30 7.94 -9.55 2.12
C ASN A 30 7.34 -9.13 0.76
N ILE A 31 6.17 -9.70 0.43
CA ILE A 31 5.47 -9.43 -0.82
C ILE A 31 4.93 -8.01 -0.91
N TYR A 32 4.76 -7.28 0.21
CA TYR A 32 4.22 -5.92 0.22
C TYR A 32 5.26 -4.89 -0.21
N GLN A 33 6.53 -5.11 0.11
CA GLN A 33 7.63 -4.36 -0.49
C GLN A 33 7.76 -4.63 -1.98
N ALA A 34 7.49 -5.86 -2.43
CA ALA A 34 7.41 -6.16 -3.85
C ALA A 34 6.20 -5.47 -4.50
N ALA A 35 5.05 -5.45 -3.82
CA ALA A 35 3.85 -4.74 -4.25
C ALA A 35 4.13 -3.24 -4.45
N ASP A 36 4.90 -2.63 -3.54
CA ASP A 36 5.28 -1.20 -3.62
C ASP A 36 6.19 -0.88 -4.83
N LEU A 37 6.89 -1.86 -5.40
CA LEU A 37 7.64 -1.68 -6.65
C LEU A 37 6.75 -1.81 -7.89
N VAL A 38 5.66 -2.57 -7.78
CA VAL A 38 4.82 -3.00 -8.90
C VAL A 38 3.62 -2.06 -9.06
N TYR A 39 2.77 -1.93 -8.05
CA TYR A 39 1.46 -1.29 -8.20
C TYR A 39 1.53 0.21 -8.42
N PRO A 40 2.37 1.01 -7.72
CA PRO A 40 2.49 2.43 -8.01
C PRO A 40 2.95 2.67 -9.45
N THR A 41 3.95 1.93 -9.91
CA THR A 41 4.44 2.00 -11.30
C THR A 41 3.34 1.62 -12.29
N TYR A 42 2.60 0.55 -12.01
CA TYR A 42 1.54 0.09 -12.90
C TYR A 42 0.37 1.07 -12.96
N ALA A 43 -0.07 1.58 -11.81
CA ALA A 43 -1.10 2.60 -11.70
C ALA A 43 -0.70 3.90 -12.40
N ALA A 44 0.55 4.35 -12.25
CA ALA A 44 1.05 5.54 -12.92
C ALA A 44 0.94 5.41 -14.44
N TYR A 45 1.39 4.27 -14.99
CA TYR A 45 1.27 3.97 -16.42
C TYR A 45 -0.20 3.93 -16.87
N GLU A 46 -1.07 3.22 -16.15
CA GLU A 46 -2.48 3.13 -16.52
C GLU A 46 -3.13 4.52 -16.50
N THR A 47 -2.80 5.36 -15.53
CA THR A 47 -3.31 6.72 -15.41
C THR A 47 -2.85 7.66 -16.52
N THR A 48 -1.56 7.62 -16.85
CA THR A 48 -0.92 8.64 -17.72
C THR A 48 -0.82 8.23 -19.18
N GLU A 49 -0.57 6.94 -19.44
CA GLU A 49 -0.27 6.43 -20.78
C GLU A 49 -1.41 5.59 -21.37
N ASN A 50 -2.13 4.84 -20.54
CA ASN A 50 -3.13 3.87 -21.00
C ASN A 50 -4.58 4.25 -20.66
N LYS A 51 -4.84 5.54 -20.48
CA LYS A 51 -6.19 6.11 -20.35
C LYS A 51 -7.08 5.39 -19.31
N LYS A 52 -6.48 4.87 -18.25
CA LYS A 52 -7.11 4.22 -17.11
C LYS A 52 -7.76 2.86 -17.43
N GLU A 53 -7.47 2.26 -18.59
CA GLU A 53 -8.08 0.99 -19.03
C GLU A 53 -7.80 -0.18 -18.07
N GLY A 54 -6.62 -0.21 -17.44
CA GLY A 54 -6.22 -1.23 -16.48
C GLY A 54 -6.70 -1.00 -15.05
N TYR A 55 -7.48 0.05 -14.75
CA TYR A 55 -7.97 0.28 -13.39
C TYR A 55 -8.78 -0.89 -12.82
N PRO A 56 -9.69 -1.54 -13.55
CA PRO A 56 -10.40 -2.72 -13.04
C PRO A 56 -9.46 -3.86 -12.61
N ASP A 57 -8.37 -4.08 -13.34
CA ASP A 57 -7.34 -5.07 -12.98
C ASP A 57 -6.60 -4.67 -11.70
N ILE A 58 -6.15 -3.41 -11.60
CA ILE A 58 -5.51 -2.89 -10.38
C ILE A 58 -6.42 -3.07 -9.16
N MET A 59 -7.69 -2.73 -9.28
CA MET A 59 -8.65 -2.86 -8.18
C MET A 59 -8.90 -4.31 -7.79
N ALA A 60 -9.06 -5.22 -8.77
CA ALA A 60 -9.21 -6.64 -8.51
C ALA A 60 -8.01 -7.20 -7.75
N GLN A 61 -6.80 -6.84 -8.17
CA GLN A 61 -5.59 -7.28 -7.51
C GLN A 61 -5.41 -6.68 -6.11
N MET A 62 -5.73 -5.40 -5.92
CA MET A 62 -5.66 -4.73 -4.62
C MET A 62 -6.61 -5.34 -3.59
N ARG A 63 -7.78 -5.81 -4.01
CA ARG A 63 -8.72 -6.53 -3.14
C ARG A 63 -8.15 -7.88 -2.68
N VAL A 64 -7.46 -8.60 -3.57
CA VAL A 64 -6.77 -9.85 -3.21
C VAL A 64 -5.60 -9.56 -2.25
N LEU A 65 -4.77 -8.56 -2.56
CA LEU A 65 -3.65 -8.16 -1.71
C LEU A 65 -4.13 -7.73 -0.32
N LYS A 66 -5.26 -7.01 -0.23
CA LYS A 66 -5.91 -6.67 1.04
C LYS A 66 -6.28 -7.91 1.84
N LYS A 67 -6.93 -8.89 1.21
CA LYS A 67 -7.31 -10.15 1.87
C LYS A 67 -6.09 -10.88 2.41
N HIS A 68 -4.99 -10.94 1.64
CA HIS A 68 -3.73 -11.51 2.12
C HIS A 68 -3.22 -10.73 3.34
N ALA A 69 -3.05 -9.40 3.23
CA ALA A 69 -2.55 -8.55 4.31
C ALA A 69 -3.37 -8.68 5.61
N GLU A 70 -4.69 -8.81 5.49
CA GLU A 70 -5.58 -8.99 6.64
C GLU A 70 -5.45 -10.36 7.30
N SER A 71 -5.08 -11.39 6.54
CA SER A 71 -4.95 -12.79 7.00
C SER A 71 -3.57 -13.12 7.60
N GLU A 72 -2.50 -12.49 7.11
CA GLU A 72 -1.11 -12.66 7.59
C GLU A 72 -0.57 -11.38 8.24
N PHE A 73 -1.45 -10.69 8.97
CA PHE A 73 -1.16 -9.39 9.54
C PHE A 73 -0.08 -9.47 10.63
N THR A 74 1.04 -8.81 10.39
CA THR A 74 2.13 -8.55 11.33
C THR A 74 2.48 -7.06 11.27
N ALA A 75 3.31 -6.57 12.20
CA ALA A 75 3.73 -5.17 12.16
C ALA A 75 4.49 -4.83 10.86
N GLU A 76 5.40 -5.71 10.44
CA GLU A 76 6.17 -5.53 9.21
C GLU A 76 5.25 -5.57 7.97
N ASN A 77 4.43 -6.62 7.84
CA ASN A 77 3.53 -6.76 6.70
C ASN A 77 2.51 -5.62 6.64
N GLY A 78 1.95 -5.23 7.78
CA GLY A 78 0.98 -4.15 7.88
C GLY A 78 1.59 -2.79 7.53
N ALA A 79 2.81 -2.50 7.98
CA ALA A 79 3.53 -1.28 7.63
C ALA A 79 3.83 -1.20 6.13
N ASP A 80 4.45 -2.25 5.57
CA ASP A 80 4.83 -2.30 4.15
C ASP A 80 3.57 -2.30 3.24
N TYR A 81 2.49 -2.96 3.64
CA TYR A 81 1.20 -2.93 2.92
C TYR A 81 0.58 -1.52 2.93
N THR A 82 0.62 -0.84 4.09
CA THR A 82 0.10 0.53 4.22
C THR A 82 0.84 1.50 3.32
N ALA A 83 2.17 1.37 3.23
CA ALA A 83 2.99 2.16 2.31
C ALA A 83 2.66 1.87 0.84
N ALA A 84 2.59 0.59 0.45
CA ALA A 84 2.25 0.19 -0.92
C ALA A 84 0.88 0.70 -1.37
N LEU A 85 -0.11 0.68 -0.47
CA LEU A 85 -1.43 1.26 -0.73
C LEU A 85 -1.35 2.76 -0.98
N LEU A 86 -0.70 3.52 -0.10
CA LEU A 86 -0.57 4.97 -0.26
C LEU A 86 0.09 5.33 -1.59
N HIS A 87 1.24 4.71 -1.87
CA HIS A 87 1.96 4.97 -3.11
C HIS A 87 1.16 4.59 -4.34
N THR A 88 0.23 3.64 -4.25
CA THR A 88 -0.68 3.35 -5.36
C THR A 88 -1.81 4.37 -5.45
N VAL A 89 -2.40 4.79 -4.32
CA VAL A 89 -3.44 5.83 -4.27
C VAL A 89 -2.96 7.11 -4.94
N GLU A 90 -1.72 7.52 -4.69
CA GLU A 90 -1.07 8.70 -5.29
C GLU A 90 -1.03 8.67 -6.82
N GLN A 91 -1.06 7.48 -7.41
CA GLN A 91 -0.96 7.29 -8.86
C GLN A 91 -2.32 7.09 -9.52
N ILE A 92 -3.39 6.95 -8.75
CA ILE A 92 -4.75 6.78 -9.27
C ILE A 92 -5.44 8.13 -9.39
N SER A 93 -5.98 8.40 -10.57
CA SER A 93 -6.68 9.63 -10.85
C SER A 93 -8.03 9.69 -10.13
N PRO A 94 -8.37 10.81 -9.47
CA PRO A 94 -9.67 11.01 -8.85
C PRO A 94 -10.81 11.15 -9.87
N GLU A 95 -10.53 11.24 -11.18
CA GLU A 95 -11.56 11.29 -12.24
C GLU A 95 -12.46 10.05 -12.22
N ILE A 96 -11.89 8.88 -11.87
CA ILE A 96 -12.67 7.67 -11.60
C ILE A 96 -12.81 7.53 -10.09
N TYR A 97 -13.71 8.35 -9.54
CA TYR A 97 -13.87 8.55 -8.11
C TYR A 97 -14.07 7.25 -7.33
N GLU A 98 -14.78 6.27 -7.89
CA GLU A 98 -15.05 4.98 -7.22
C GLU A 98 -13.75 4.21 -6.91
N ASN A 99 -12.83 4.14 -7.88
CA ASN A 99 -11.56 3.41 -7.72
C ASN A 99 -10.62 4.15 -6.75
N TYR A 100 -10.51 5.47 -6.92
CA TYR A 100 -9.72 6.31 -6.03
C TYR A 100 -10.21 6.21 -4.58
N ARG A 101 -11.53 6.33 -4.38
CA ARG A 101 -12.16 6.25 -3.06
C ARG A 101 -11.95 4.89 -2.42
N GLU A 102 -12.14 3.80 -3.15
CA GLU A 102 -11.95 2.46 -2.59
C GLU A 102 -10.51 2.24 -2.11
N LEU A 103 -9.50 2.63 -2.88
CA LEU A 103 -8.11 2.50 -2.45
C LEU A 103 -7.78 3.42 -1.27
N LEU A 104 -8.29 4.65 -1.26
CA LEU A 104 -8.11 5.57 -0.15
C LEU A 104 -8.78 5.06 1.13
N ASP A 105 -9.97 4.47 1.02
CA ASP A 105 -10.66 3.85 2.15
C ASP A 105 -9.93 2.59 2.65
N ASN A 106 -9.35 1.78 1.75
CA ASN A 106 -8.47 0.67 2.10
C ASN A 106 -7.21 1.14 2.84
N PHE A 107 -6.56 2.22 2.36
CA PHE A 107 -5.41 2.84 3.03
C PHE A 107 -5.76 3.32 4.43
N ARG A 108 -6.86 4.08 4.58
CA ARG A 108 -7.35 4.54 5.89
C ARG A 108 -7.68 3.38 6.83
N GLY A 109 -8.24 2.29 6.30
CA GLY A 109 -8.47 1.06 7.04
C GLY A 109 -7.18 0.40 7.54
N ALA A 110 -6.16 0.33 6.69
CA ALA A 110 -4.84 -0.19 7.05
C ALA A 110 -4.17 0.66 8.15
N VAL A 111 -4.21 1.99 8.01
CA VAL A 111 -3.71 2.92 9.04
C VAL A 111 -4.42 2.70 10.37
N LYS A 112 -5.75 2.66 10.37
CA LYS A 112 -6.54 2.41 11.57
C LYS A 112 -6.16 1.09 12.23
N ARG A 113 -6.05 0.00 11.46
CA ARG A 113 -5.68 -1.32 11.98
C ARG A 113 -4.28 -1.34 12.58
N MET A 114 -3.31 -0.67 11.95
CA MET A 114 -1.95 -0.55 12.49
C MET A 114 -1.94 0.17 13.84
N LEU A 115 -2.65 1.28 13.96
CA LEU A 115 -2.77 2.02 15.22
C LEU A 115 -3.48 1.20 16.30
N GLU A 116 -4.60 0.54 15.98
CA GLU A 116 -5.36 -0.27 16.93
C GLU A 116 -4.56 -1.45 17.48
N GLN A 117 -3.69 -2.07 16.67
CA GLN A 117 -2.93 -3.24 17.07
C GLN A 117 -1.58 -2.93 17.71
N TYR A 118 -0.93 -1.84 17.28
CA TYR A 118 0.46 -1.60 17.62
C TYR A 118 0.73 -0.27 18.30
N TYR A 119 -0.24 0.65 18.44
CA TYR A 119 -0.02 1.88 19.20
C TYR A 119 -0.66 1.80 20.59
N ASP A 120 0.16 1.91 21.64
CA ASP A 120 -0.35 2.04 23.01
C ASP A 120 -0.54 3.52 23.36
N ALA A 121 -1.80 3.95 23.44
CA ALA A 121 -2.17 5.33 23.79
C ALA A 121 -1.78 5.74 25.23
N LYS A 122 -1.60 4.79 26.15
CA LYS A 122 -1.21 5.08 27.54
C LYS A 122 0.26 5.40 27.65
N THR A 123 1.12 4.57 27.06
CA THR A 123 2.57 4.77 27.05
C THR A 123 3.03 5.69 25.93
N LYS A 124 2.15 5.95 24.95
CA LYS A 124 2.42 6.74 23.74
C LYS A 124 3.55 6.18 22.89
N THR A 125 3.65 4.85 22.82
CA THR A 125 4.71 4.11 22.11
C THR A 125 4.12 3.10 21.15
N PHE A 126 4.86 2.80 20.07
CA PHE A 126 4.54 1.67 19.21
C PHE A 126 5.13 0.35 19.75
N ALA A 127 4.38 -0.73 19.63
CA ALA A 127 4.77 -2.10 19.95
C ALA A 127 5.23 -2.85 18.68
N MET A 128 6.15 -2.24 17.93
CA MET A 128 6.78 -2.82 16.74
C MET A 128 8.26 -2.44 16.66
N ASP A 129 9.01 -3.02 15.74
CA ASP A 129 10.41 -2.63 15.50
C ASP A 129 10.51 -1.25 14.81
N GLU A 130 11.66 -0.60 14.98
CA GLU A 130 11.93 0.74 14.44
C GLU A 130 11.76 0.83 12.92
N THR A 131 12.06 -0.26 12.19
CA THR A 131 11.93 -0.25 10.73
C THR A 131 10.46 -0.21 10.32
N SER A 132 9.64 -1.07 10.93
CA SER A 132 8.20 -1.09 10.70
C SER A 132 7.54 0.23 11.11
N GLU A 133 7.91 0.79 12.26
CA GLU A 133 7.42 2.09 12.73
C GLU A 133 7.75 3.20 11.74
N LYS A 134 9.00 3.26 11.26
CA LYS A 134 9.44 4.27 10.29
C LYS A 134 8.70 4.16 8.95
N VAL A 135 8.50 2.94 8.44
CA VAL A 135 7.75 2.71 7.19
C VAL A 135 6.29 3.16 7.38
N PHE A 136 5.64 2.71 8.45
CA PHE A 136 4.25 3.03 8.74
C PHE A 136 4.05 4.54 8.93
N CYS A 137 4.80 5.16 9.84
CA CYS A 137 4.66 6.58 10.11
C CYS A 137 5.11 7.45 8.95
N GLY A 138 6.10 7.01 8.15
CA GLY A 138 6.46 7.69 6.90
C GLY A 138 5.28 7.77 5.91
N ALA A 139 4.53 6.68 5.75
CA ALA A 139 3.31 6.68 4.93
C ALA A 139 2.24 7.61 5.52
N VAL A 140 1.99 7.56 6.84
CA VAL A 140 1.01 8.44 7.50
C VAL A 140 1.38 9.92 7.36
N GLN A 141 2.66 10.27 7.57
CA GLN A 141 3.19 11.63 7.39
C GLN A 141 3.00 12.12 5.97
N LYS A 142 3.35 11.31 4.97
CA LYS A 142 3.17 11.65 3.56
C LYS A 142 1.71 11.88 3.22
N ALA A 143 0.82 10.97 3.63
CA ALA A 143 -0.62 11.11 3.44
C ALA A 143 -1.21 12.35 4.12
N CYS A 144 -0.66 12.79 5.26
CA CYS A 144 -1.03 14.06 5.88
C CYS A 144 -0.56 15.26 5.06
N GLY A 145 0.68 15.22 4.54
CA GLY A 145 1.22 16.27 3.66
C GLY A 145 0.44 16.44 2.35
N GLU A 146 -0.21 15.37 1.89
CA GLU A 146 -1.07 15.36 0.70
C GLU A 146 -2.57 15.60 1.01
N TYR A 147 -2.91 15.94 2.26
CA TYR A 147 -4.29 16.18 2.72
C TYR A 147 -5.24 14.97 2.57
N LEU A 148 -4.69 13.76 2.44
CA LEU A 148 -5.45 12.50 2.45
C LEU A 148 -5.88 12.10 3.87
N LEU A 149 -5.10 12.53 4.86
CA LEU A 149 -5.32 12.40 6.29
C LEU A 149 -5.22 13.76 6.98
N LEU A 150 -5.90 13.91 8.12
CA LEU A 150 -5.82 15.11 8.97
C LEU A 150 -4.70 14.93 10.00
N ALA A 151 -3.62 15.70 9.88
CA ALA A 151 -2.43 15.55 10.71
C ALA A 151 -2.71 15.58 12.22
N GLU A 152 -3.70 16.36 12.66
CA GLU A 152 -4.10 16.49 14.07
C GLU A 152 -4.61 15.17 14.66
N LYS A 153 -5.07 14.23 13.82
CA LYS A 153 -5.56 12.92 14.24
C LYS A 153 -4.48 11.85 14.33
N TYR A 154 -3.27 12.13 13.87
CA TYR A 154 -2.19 11.14 13.72
C TYR A 154 -0.87 11.59 14.35
N GLN A 155 -0.96 12.36 15.45
CA GLN A 155 0.18 12.97 16.15
C GLN A 155 1.21 11.94 16.65
N GLU A 156 0.80 10.70 16.87
CA GLU A 156 1.67 9.58 17.18
C GLU A 156 2.74 9.31 16.12
N CYS A 157 2.44 9.63 14.85
CA CYS A 157 3.36 9.50 13.74
C CYS A 157 4.01 10.82 13.32
N MET A 158 3.67 11.96 13.93
CA MET A 158 4.21 13.28 13.56
C MET A 158 5.46 13.69 14.37
N ARG A 159 6.10 12.73 15.03
CA ARG A 159 7.21 12.98 15.96
C ARG A 159 8.57 12.90 15.27
#